data_AF-V5HIP8-F1
#
_entry.id   AF-V5HIP8-F1
#
_cell.length_a   1.000
_cell.length_b   1.000
_cell.length_c   1.000
_cell.angle_alpha   90.00
_cell.angle_beta   90.00
_cell.angle_gamma   90.00
#
_symmetry.space_group_name_H-M   'P 1'
#
loop_
_entity.id
_entity.type
_entity.pdbx_description
1 polymer ?
#
loop_
_entity_poly.entity_id
_entity_poly.type
_entity_poly.pdbx_seq_one_letter_code
_entity_poly.pdbx_strand_id
1 'polypeptide(L)'
;IHTSGVFTTAKVTCKPLYHGGRGGPGGANVMLKWSFNPNSNHCEPVMVRSRCPFSQNCFATKGRCEENCDPEVLAWLKQLE
;
A
#
# COMPACT_ATOMS: atom_id res chain seq x y z
N ILE A 1 5.85 15.11 -24.97
CA ILE A 1 6.56 14.89 -23.67
C ILE A 1 5.72 15.58 -22.61
N HIS A 2 4.84 14.85 -21.92
CA HIS A 2 4.01 15.44 -20.86
C HIS A 2 4.86 15.61 -19.60
N THR A 3 5.20 16.86 -19.30
CA THR A 3 5.77 17.31 -18.03
C THR A 3 4.63 17.46 -17.01
N SER A 4 4.67 16.66 -15.95
CA SER A 4 3.79 16.76 -14.79
C SER A 4 4.56 16.22 -13.58
N GLY A 5 5.56 16.99 -13.18
CA GLY A 5 6.54 16.64 -12.14
C GLY A 5 6.08 16.86 -10.69
N VAL A 6 4.83 16.54 -10.32
CA VAL A 6 4.35 16.71 -8.92
C VAL A 6 3.45 15.56 -8.43
N PHE A 7 3.53 14.34 -8.97
CA PHE A 7 2.73 13.19 -8.46
C PHE A 7 3.47 11.84 -8.46
N THR A 8 4.80 11.85 -8.28
CA THR A 8 5.65 10.66 -8.37
C THR A 8 5.92 9.94 -7.05
N THR A 9 5.27 10.29 -5.94
CA THR A 9 5.40 9.55 -4.67
C THR A 9 4.49 8.32 -4.57
N ALA A 10 3.42 8.24 -5.38
CA ALA A 10 2.51 7.09 -5.43
C ALA A 10 3.11 5.83 -6.13
N LYS A 11 4.26 5.95 -6.80
CA LYS A 11 4.71 4.91 -7.76
C LYS A 11 5.79 3.96 -7.25
N VAL A 12 6.55 4.35 -6.24
CA VAL A 12 7.69 3.54 -5.75
C VAL A 12 7.30 2.65 -4.57
N THR A 13 6.30 3.06 -3.79
CA THR A 13 5.96 2.41 -2.53
C THR A 13 4.89 1.33 -2.68
N CYS A 14 4.14 1.29 -3.78
CA CYS A 14 3.00 0.38 -3.96
C CYS A 14 3.37 -0.96 -4.63
N LYS A 15 4.66 -1.17 -4.95
CA LYS A 15 5.17 -2.40 -5.55
C LYS A 15 6.53 -2.73 -4.95
N PRO A 16 6.84 -4.01 -4.64
CA PRO A 16 5.98 -5.19 -4.74
C PRO A 16 4.94 -5.29 -3.61
N LEU A 17 4.05 -6.28 -3.67
CA LEU A 17 3.12 -6.62 -2.58
C LEU A 17 3.91 -6.84 -1.28
N TYR A 18 3.47 -6.24 -0.17
CA TYR A 18 4.13 -6.44 1.11
C TYR A 18 3.80 -7.82 1.68
N HIS A 19 4.75 -8.74 1.57
CA HIS A 19 4.68 -10.03 2.25
C HIS A 19 5.17 -9.88 3.69
N GLY A 20 4.32 -9.29 4.53
CA GLY A 20 4.58 -9.14 5.96
C GLY A 20 4.85 -10.49 6.64
N GLY A 21 5.79 -10.47 7.58
CA GLY A 21 6.41 -11.68 8.14
C GLY A 21 5.40 -12.73 8.62
N ARG A 22 5.59 -13.98 8.16
CA ARG A 22 4.86 -15.16 8.66
C ARG A 22 4.92 -15.21 10.19
N GLY A 23 3.77 -15.47 10.82
CA GLY A 23 3.72 -15.89 12.22
C GLY A 23 4.64 -17.11 12.36
N GLY A 24 5.74 -16.94 13.11
CA GLY A 24 6.67 -18.05 13.35
C GLY A 24 6.02 -19.15 14.19
N PRO A 25 6.67 -20.32 14.30
CA PRO A 25 6.23 -21.37 15.22
C PRO A 25 6.13 -20.78 16.63
N GLY A 26 4.92 -20.78 17.21
CA GLY A 26 4.62 -20.18 18.52
C GLY A 26 3.60 -19.03 18.53
N GLY A 27 3.02 -18.65 17.37
CA GLY A 27 1.88 -17.72 17.36
C GLY A 27 2.26 -16.26 17.65
N ALA A 28 3.44 -15.82 17.23
CA ALA A 28 3.87 -14.42 17.37
C ALA A 28 2.78 -13.47 16.87
N ASN A 29 2.35 -12.54 17.73
CA ASN A 29 1.27 -11.59 17.44
C ASN A 29 1.56 -10.86 16.13
N VAL A 30 0.70 -11.09 15.14
CA VAL A 30 0.71 -10.37 13.87
C VAL A 30 -0.42 -9.34 13.87
N MET A 31 -0.14 -8.17 13.32
CA MET A 31 -1.12 -7.09 13.17
C MET A 31 -1.68 -7.13 11.74
N LEU A 32 -3.00 -6.92 11.62
CA LEU A 32 -3.62 -6.71 10.31
C LEU A 32 -3.27 -5.33 9.79
N LYS A 33 -2.80 -5.27 8.54
CA LYS A 33 -2.48 -4.07 7.77
C LYS A 33 -2.96 -4.23 6.33
N TRP A 34 -2.74 -3.21 5.53
CA TRP A 34 -3.16 -3.16 4.13
C TRP A 34 -1.95 -2.96 3.23
N SER A 35 -1.93 -3.65 2.09
CA SER A 35 -0.89 -3.53 1.08
C SER A 35 -1.49 -3.57 -0.31
N PHE A 36 -0.95 -2.81 -1.24
CA PHE A 36 -1.41 -2.82 -2.62
C PHE A 36 -0.87 -4.04 -3.36
N ASN A 37 -1.77 -4.86 -3.90
CA ASN A 37 -1.41 -5.99 -4.75
C ASN A 37 -1.46 -5.56 -6.22
N PRO A 38 -0.32 -5.48 -6.93
CA PRO A 38 -0.30 -5.06 -8.33
C PRO A 38 -0.90 -6.10 -9.29
N ASN A 39 -1.14 -7.34 -8.85
CA ASN A 39 -1.76 -8.38 -9.68
C ASN A 39 -3.29 -8.26 -9.67
N SER A 40 -3.89 -8.01 -8.51
CA SER A 40 -5.33 -7.75 -8.39
C SER A 40 -5.67 -6.27 -8.57
N ASN A 41 -4.67 -5.39 -8.59
CA ASN A 41 -4.81 -3.94 -8.70
C ASN A 41 -5.64 -3.33 -7.55
N HIS A 42 -5.62 -3.98 -6.38
CA HIS A 42 -6.40 -3.60 -5.20
C HIS A 42 -5.59 -3.69 -3.92
N CYS A 43 -6.04 -2.98 -2.89
CA CYS A 43 -5.48 -3.07 -1.54
C CYS A 43 -6.00 -4.32 -0.82
N GLU A 44 -5.09 -5.22 -0.46
CA GLU A 44 -5.37 -6.49 0.21
C GLU A 44 -4.88 -6.46 1.67
N PRO A 45 -5.58 -7.18 2.58
CA PRO A 45 -5.15 -7.30 3.96
C PRO A 45 -3.91 -8.20 4.07
N VAL A 46 -2.89 -7.72 4.79
CA VAL A 46 -1.64 -8.43 5.04
C VAL A 46 -1.36 -8.49 6.54
N MET A 47 -0.81 -9.62 6.99
CA MET A 47 -0.42 -9.81 8.38
C MET A 47 1.05 -9.41 8.56
N VAL A 48 1.33 -8.57 9.55
CA VAL A 48 2.68 -8.01 9.76
C VAL A 48 3.15 -8.22 11.20
N ARG A 49 4.40 -8.62 11.39
CA ARG A 49 4.98 -8.88 12.73
C ARG A 49 5.36 -7.63 13.51
N SER A 50 5.70 -6.54 12.84
CA SER A 50 6.31 -5.35 13.45
C SER A 50 5.86 -4.08 12.77
N ARG A 51 6.50 -2.95 13.13
CA ARG A 51 6.40 -1.70 12.36
C ARG A 51 6.69 -2.00 10.89
N CYS A 52 5.71 -1.70 10.06
CA CYS A 52 5.85 -1.73 8.61
C CYS A 52 5.77 -0.27 8.12
N PRO A 53 6.76 0.21 7.36
CA PRO A 53 6.76 1.57 6.88
C PRO A 53 5.90 1.70 5.61
N PHE A 54 5.29 2.87 5.42
CA PHE A 54 4.57 3.22 4.19
C PHE A 54 5.41 3.07 2.93
N SER A 55 6.74 3.27 3.04
CA SER A 55 7.68 3.10 1.93
C SER A 55 7.77 1.66 1.40
N GLN A 56 7.33 0.68 2.19
CA GLN A 56 7.33 -0.75 1.84
C GLN A 56 5.92 -1.26 1.51
N ASN A 57 5.03 -0.42 0.98
CA ASN A 57 3.68 -0.85 0.60
C ASN A 57 2.84 -1.32 1.80
N CYS A 58 3.06 -0.76 2.99
CA CYS A 58 2.33 -1.16 4.18
C CYS A 58 1.59 0.01 4.81
N PHE A 59 0.27 -0.13 4.90
CA PHE A 59 -0.65 0.90 5.32
C PHE A 59 -1.45 0.45 6.53
N ALA A 60 -1.77 1.41 7.42
CA ALA A 60 -2.57 1.13 8.60
C ALA A 60 -4.04 0.86 8.29
N THR A 61 -4.58 1.47 7.22
CA THR A 61 -5.97 1.39 6.82
C THR A 61 -6.10 1.18 5.32
N LYS A 62 -7.23 0.63 4.88
CA LYS A 62 -7.56 0.41 3.48
C LYS A 62 -7.57 1.73 2.70
N GLY A 63 -8.30 2.75 3.19
CA GLY A 63 -8.37 4.05 2.52
C GLY A 63 -7.01 4.70 2.29
N ARG A 64 -6.09 4.61 3.26
CA ARG A 64 -4.74 5.16 3.08
C ARG A 64 -3.88 4.37 2.09
N CYS A 65 -4.16 3.09 1.91
CA CYS A 65 -3.58 2.31 0.82
C CYS A 65 -4.17 2.77 -0.53
N GLU A 66 -5.49 2.92 -0.61
CA GLU A 66 -6.16 3.32 -1.84
C GLU A 66 -5.79 4.73 -2.30
N GLU A 67 -5.82 5.71 -1.39
CA GLU A 67 -5.39 7.09 -1.65
C GLU A 67 -3.94 7.22 -2.15
N ASN A 68 -3.07 6.27 -1.81
CA ASN A 68 -1.66 6.28 -2.22
C ASN A 68 -1.37 5.39 -3.44
N CYS A 69 -2.13 4.32 -3.64
CA CYS A 69 -1.78 3.25 -4.56
C CYS A 69 -2.89 2.87 -5.55
N ASP A 70 -4.16 3.12 -5.21
CA ASP A 70 -5.27 2.78 -6.08
C ASP A 70 -5.38 3.85 -7.19
N PRO A 71 -5.18 3.46 -8.46
CA PRO A 71 -5.17 4.40 -9.58
C PRO A 71 -6.54 5.06 -9.80
N GLU A 72 -7.64 4.41 -9.43
CA GLU A 72 -8.97 5.00 -9.49
C GLU A 72 -9.06 6.10 -8.43
N VAL A 73 -8.83 5.78 -7.15
CA VAL A 73 -8.90 6.78 -6.08
C VAL A 73 -7.94 7.95 -6.31
N LEU A 74 -6.73 7.68 -6.80
CA LEU A 74 -5.78 8.73 -7.20
C LEU A 74 -6.30 9.62 -8.34
N ALA A 75 -7.01 9.05 -9.32
CA ALA A 75 -7.61 9.82 -10.40
C ALA A 75 -8.77 10.70 -9.90
N TRP A 76 -9.60 10.19 -8.98
CA TRP A 76 -10.64 10.96 -8.31
C TRP A 76 -10.06 12.11 -7.47
N LEU A 77 -9.02 11.85 -6.66
CA LEU A 77 -8.37 12.88 -5.85
C LEU A 77 -7.78 14.01 -6.69
N LYS A 78 -7.19 13.70 -7.85
CA LYS A 78 -6.66 14.71 -8.78
C LYS A 78 -7.72 15.59 -9.43
N GLN A 79 -8.97 15.15 -9.48
CA GLN A 79 -10.07 15.96 -10.02
C GLN A 79 -10.67 16.91 -8.98
N LEU A 80 -10.36 16.69 -7.70
CA LEU A 80 -10.84 17.50 -6.57
C LEU A 80 -9.86 18.62 -6.17
N GLU A 81 -8.69 18.67 -6.81
CA GLU A 81 -7.63 19.69 -6.64
C GLU A 81 -7.71 20.75 -7.74
#